data_AF-A0A1F2RW03-F1
#
_entry.id   AF-A0A1F2RW03-F1
#
_cell.length_a   1.000
_cell.length_b   1.000
_cell.length_c   1.000
_cell.angle_alpha   90.00
_cell.angle_beta   90.00
_cell.angle_gamma   90.00
#
_symmetry.space_group_name_H-M   'P 1'
#
loop_
_entity.id
_entity.type
_entity.pdbx_description
1 polymer ?
#
loop_
_entity_poly.entity_id
_entity_poly.type
_entity_poly.pdbx_seq_one_letter_code
_entity_poly.pdbx_strand_id
1 'polypeptide(L)'
;MDITDWRKKIDEIDRRLVELLNERARCATEIGRIKLLNGKPVQEISREEEVLRNVVELNRGPLGENALREIFKKIVEEVRQMQQKLIQSEQDSLQPLPTNRDSKK
;
A
#
# COMPACT_ATOMS: atom_id res chain seq x y z
N MET A 1 -2.83 6.95 36.76
CA MET A 1 -3.13 6.62 35.36
C MET A 1 -4.42 5.83 35.34
N ASP A 2 -5.43 6.36 34.66
CA ASP A 2 -6.76 5.74 34.55
C ASP A 2 -7.07 5.32 33.09
N ILE A 3 -8.30 4.87 32.84
CA ILE A 3 -8.75 4.46 31.49
C ILE A 3 -8.66 5.63 30.49
N THR A 4 -8.94 6.85 30.93
CA THR A 4 -8.93 8.04 30.07
C THR A 4 -7.49 8.36 29.63
N ASP A 5 -6.53 8.25 30.55
CA ASP A 5 -5.11 8.44 30.23
C ASP A 5 -4.61 7.43 29.20
N TRP A 6 -4.99 6.14 29.35
CA TRP A 6 -4.63 5.11 28.39
C TRP A 6 -5.27 5.30 27.02
N ARG A 7 -6.53 5.76 26.96
CA ARG A 7 -7.19 6.09 25.69
C ARG A 7 -6.49 7.22 24.95
N LYS A 8 -6.11 8.29 25.64
CA LYS A 8 -5.33 9.39 25.04
C LYS A 8 -4.01 8.90 24.45
N LYS A 9 -3.32 8.00 25.17
CA LYS A 9 -2.09 7.37 24.68
C LYS A 9 -2.34 6.52 23.43
N ILE A 10 -3.44 5.79 23.36
CA ILE A 10 -3.85 5.05 22.15
C ILE A 10 -4.10 6.03 21.00
N ASP A 11 -4.84 7.11 21.22
CA ASP A 11 -5.10 8.11 20.17
C ASP A 11 -3.81 8.74 19.61
N GLU A 12 -2.81 8.96 20.46
CA GLU A 12 -1.47 9.42 20.05
C GLU A 12 -0.74 8.39 19.19
N ILE A 13 -0.78 7.12 19.60
CA ILE A 13 -0.20 6.00 18.84
C ILE A 13 -0.90 5.89 17.47
N ASP A 14 -2.23 5.97 17.45
CA ASP A 14 -3.03 5.85 16.22
C ASP A 14 -2.71 6.97 15.24
N ARG A 15 -2.54 8.21 15.72
CA ARG A 15 -2.06 9.32 14.86
C ARG A 15 -0.71 8.98 14.23
N ARG A 16 0.23 8.44 15.01
CA ARG A 16 1.55 8.06 14.49
C ARG A 16 1.46 6.88 13.50
N LEU A 17 0.58 5.91 13.75
CA LEU A 17 0.33 4.81 12.82
C LEU A 17 -0.19 5.34 11.48
N VAL A 18 -1.13 6.28 11.47
CA VAL A 18 -1.64 6.90 10.24
C VAL A 18 -0.53 7.60 9.46
N GLU A 19 0.35 8.35 10.14
CA GLU A 19 1.51 8.99 9.49
C GLU A 19 2.43 7.98 8.81
N LEU A 20 2.80 6.91 9.54
CA LEU A 20 3.68 5.85 9.05
C LEU A 20 3.07 5.05 7.90
N LEU A 21 1.77 4.75 7.97
CA LEU A 21 1.04 4.07 6.91
C LEU A 21 0.99 4.91 5.63
N ASN A 22 0.76 6.21 5.75
CA ASN A 22 0.79 7.13 4.62
C ASN A 22 2.19 7.26 4.02
N GLU A 23 3.24 7.27 4.85
CA GLU A 23 4.62 7.24 4.36
C GLU A 23 4.93 5.96 3.59
N ARG A 24 4.56 4.80 4.16
CA ARG A 24 4.68 3.50 3.48
C ARG A 24 3.93 3.48 2.14
N ALA A 25 2.73 4.05 2.11
CA ALA A 25 1.91 4.16 0.90
C ALA A 25 2.60 5.01 -0.18
N ARG A 26 3.20 6.16 0.19
CA ARG A 26 3.97 7.00 -0.75
C ARG A 26 5.18 6.26 -1.34
N CYS A 27 5.92 5.53 -0.51
CA CYS A 27 7.04 4.70 -1.00
C CYS A 27 6.54 3.66 -2.01
N ALA A 28 5.42 3.01 -1.73
CA ALA A 28 4.81 2.06 -2.65
C ALA A 28 4.33 2.73 -3.94
N THR A 29 3.73 3.91 -3.88
CA THR A 29 3.36 4.69 -5.07
C THR A 29 4.55 4.90 -6.00
N GLU A 30 5.70 5.31 -5.45
CA GLU A 30 6.90 5.54 -6.26
C GLU A 30 7.44 4.24 -6.87
N ILE A 31 7.45 3.15 -6.11
CA ILE A 31 7.77 1.80 -6.63
C ILE A 31 6.80 1.42 -7.77
N GLY A 32 5.51 1.75 -7.63
CA GLY A 32 4.49 1.50 -8.65
C GLY A 32 4.80 2.21 -9.97
N ARG A 33 5.18 3.50 -9.91
CA ARG A 33 5.59 4.27 -11.10
C ARG A 33 6.82 3.70 -11.77
N ILE A 34 7.84 3.35 -10.97
CA ILE A 34 9.06 2.70 -11.48
C ILE A 34 8.71 1.36 -12.17
N LYS A 35 7.80 0.58 -11.59
CA LYS A 35 7.33 -0.67 -12.20
C LYS A 35 6.60 -0.43 -13.52
N LEU A 36 5.71 0.57 -13.58
CA LEU A 36 4.98 0.94 -14.79
C LEU A 36 5.95 1.32 -15.92
N LEU A 37 6.91 2.20 -15.65
CA LEU A 37 7.92 2.63 -16.63
C LEU A 37 8.78 1.47 -17.16
N ASN A 38 8.98 0.43 -16.35
CA ASN A 38 9.77 -0.75 -16.71
C ASN A 38 8.92 -1.95 -17.18
N GLY A 39 7.61 -1.80 -17.34
CA GLY A 39 6.71 -2.89 -17.73
C GLY A 39 6.65 -4.05 -16.72
N LYS A 40 6.93 -3.81 -15.43
CA LYS A 40 6.92 -4.82 -14.37
C LYS A 40 5.55 -4.93 -13.69
N PRO A 41 5.16 -6.13 -13.21
CA PRO A 41 3.90 -6.31 -12.51
C PRO A 41 3.89 -5.61 -11.14
N VAL A 42 2.72 -5.13 -10.74
CA VAL A 42 2.51 -4.48 -9.42
C VAL A 42 2.65 -5.50 -8.29
N GLN A 43 2.05 -6.68 -8.45
CA GLN A 43 2.05 -7.74 -7.47
C GLN A 43 3.30 -8.62 -7.60
N GLU A 44 4.03 -8.78 -6.51
CA GLU A 44 5.20 -9.66 -6.41
C GLU A 44 5.09 -10.49 -5.13
N ILE A 45 4.57 -11.71 -5.23
CA ILE A 45 4.26 -12.59 -4.08
C ILE A 45 5.50 -12.81 -3.20
N SER A 46 6.67 -13.02 -3.80
CA SER A 46 7.94 -13.20 -3.07
C SER A 46 8.28 -11.99 -2.19
N ARG A 47 8.02 -10.77 -2.69
CA ARG A 47 8.26 -9.53 -1.96
C ARG A 47 7.25 -9.36 -0.83
N GLU A 48 5.99 -9.73 -1.03
CA GLU A 48 4.98 -9.69 0.03
C GLU A 48 5.32 -10.65 1.18
N GLU A 49 5.76 -11.88 0.87
CA GLU A 49 6.17 -12.84 1.90
C GLU A 49 7.41 -12.36 2.67
N GLU A 50 8.37 -11.72 2.00
CA GLU A 50 9.50 -11.09 2.67
C GLU A 50 9.06 -9.99 3.65
N VAL A 51 8.10 -9.14 3.27
CA VAL A 51 7.56 -8.12 4.18
C VAL A 51 6.95 -8.79 5.42
N LEU A 52 6.16 -9.84 5.25
CA LEU A 52 5.52 -10.55 6.36
C LEU A 52 6.56 -11.21 7.27
N ARG A 53 7.58 -11.87 6.70
CA ARG A 53 8.68 -12.47 7.46
C ARG A 53 9.42 -11.43 8.30
N ASN A 54 9.83 -10.31 7.69
CA ASN A 54 10.58 -9.26 8.37
C ASN A 54 9.78 -8.68 9.56
N VAL A 55 8.46 -8.54 9.39
CA VAL A 55 7.57 -8.05 10.45
C VAL A 55 7.51 -9.01 11.63
N VAL A 56 7.40 -10.31 11.37
CA VAL A 56 7.40 -11.35 12.41
C VAL A 56 8.73 -11.37 13.15
N GLU A 57 9.86 -11.30 12.43
CA GLU A 57 11.21 -11.28 13.02
C GLU A 57 11.46 -10.05 13.92
N LEU A 58 10.82 -8.92 13.61
CA LEU A 58 10.92 -7.69 14.40
C LEU A 58 10.00 -7.67 15.63
N ASN A 59 9.09 -8.64 15.77
CA ASN A 59 8.11 -8.66 16.84
C ASN A 59 8.77 -8.94 18.20
N ARG A 60 8.76 -7.93 19.08
CA ARG A 60 9.14 -8.07 20.51
C ARG A 60 8.01 -7.68 21.46
N GLY A 61 6.81 -7.52 20.91
CA GLY A 61 5.65 -7.00 21.61
C GLY A 61 4.71 -8.09 22.10
N PRO A 62 3.64 -7.70 22.81
CA PRO A 62 2.63 -8.63 23.34
C PRO A 62 1.68 -9.19 22.27
N LEU A 63 1.74 -8.68 21.03
CA LEU A 63 0.94 -9.21 19.92
C LEU A 63 1.54 -10.53 19.44
N GLY A 64 0.71 -11.56 19.31
CA GLY A 64 1.12 -12.83 18.72
C GLY A 64 1.49 -12.68 17.25
N GLU A 65 2.41 -13.52 16.77
CA GLU A 65 2.93 -13.47 15.39
C GLU A 65 1.81 -13.55 14.33
N ASN A 66 0.82 -14.42 14.54
CA ASN A 66 -0.32 -14.56 13.62
C ASN A 66 -1.13 -13.27 13.50
N ALA A 67 -1.38 -12.58 14.62
CA ALA A 67 -2.12 -11.32 14.61
C ALA A 67 -1.34 -10.24 13.84
N LEU A 68 -0.03 -10.17 14.09
CA LEU A 68 0.83 -9.20 13.40
C LEU A 68 0.90 -9.49 11.89
N ARG A 69 0.97 -10.77 11.51
CA ARG A 69 0.96 -11.20 10.10
C ARG A 69 -0.33 -10.80 9.39
N GLU A 70 -1.49 -11.00 10.00
CA GLU A 70 -2.78 -10.63 9.40
C GLU A 70 -2.93 -9.11 9.24
N ILE A 71 -2.50 -8.33 10.24
CA ILE A 71 -2.49 -6.86 10.14
C ILE A 71 -1.63 -6.41 8.95
N PHE A 72 -0.40 -6.92 8.85
CA PHE A 72 0.50 -6.50 7.78
C PHE A 72 0.09 -7.01 6.40
N LYS A 73 -0.53 -8.19 6.32
CA LYS A 73 -1.14 -8.69 5.09
C LYS A 73 -2.22 -7.74 4.60
N LYS A 74 -3.06 -7.22 5.49
CA LYS A 74 -4.08 -6.23 5.13
C LYS A 74 -3.46 -4.90 4.67
N ILE A 75 -2.43 -4.42 5.36
CA ILE A 75 -1.70 -3.21 4.94
C ILE A 75 -1.09 -3.38 3.54
N VAL A 76 -0.48 -4.53 3.25
CA VAL A 76 0.10 -4.83 1.93
C VAL A 76 -0.99 -4.86 0.86
N GLU A 77 -2.12 -5.52 1.14
CA GLU A 77 -3.26 -5.60 0.24
C GLU A 77 -3.81 -4.22 -0.14
N GLU A 78 -4.11 -3.36 0.84
CA GLU A 78 -4.67 -2.02 0.58
C GLU A 78 -3.71 -1.15 -0.24
N VAL A 79 -2.41 -1.21 0.08
CA VAL A 79 -1.38 -0.46 -0.64
C VAL A 79 -1.23 -0.96 -2.08
N ARG A 80 -1.31 -2.28 -2.31
CA ARG A 80 -1.29 -2.86 -3.66
C ARG A 80 -2.51 -2.43 -4.48
N GLN A 81 -3.70 -2.45 -3.89
CA GLN A 81 -4.92 -2.00 -4.58
C GLN A 81 -4.83 -0.51 -4.97
N MET A 82 -4.29 0.33 -4.08
CA MET A 82 -4.02 1.74 -4.38
C MET A 82 -3.03 1.89 -5.56
N GLN A 83 -1.92 1.12 -5.56
CA GLN A 83 -0.96 1.14 -6.69
C GLN A 83 -1.61 0.74 -8.02
N GLN A 84 -2.44 -0.31 -8.02
CA GLN A 84 -3.15 -0.78 -9.22
C GLN A 84 -4.07 0.32 -9.78
N LYS A 85 -4.83 1.00 -8.93
CA LYS A 85 -5.71 2.12 -9.33
C LYS A 85 -4.91 3.28 -9.93
N LEU A 86 -3.79 3.63 -9.30
CA LEU A 86 -2.91 4.69 -9.81
C LEU A 86 -2.39 4.34 -11.20
N ILE A 87 -1.83 3.13 -11.36
CA ILE A 87 -1.25 2.69 -12.63
C ILE A 87 -2.30 2.63 -13.73
N GLN A 88 -3.51 2.14 -13.43
CA GLN A 88 -4.62 2.16 -14.39
C GLN A 88 -4.93 3.59 -14.85
N SER A 89 -5.03 4.53 -13.91
CA SER A 89 -5.31 5.94 -14.25
C SER A 89 -4.20 6.61 -15.08
N GLU A 90 -2.93 6.27 -14.82
CA GLU A 90 -1.78 6.76 -15.59
C GLU A 90 -1.75 6.15 -17.00
N GLN A 91 -2.10 4.86 -17.14
CA GLN A 91 -2.20 4.19 -18.43
C GLN A 91 -3.34 4.74 -19.29
N ASP A 92 -4.52 4.99 -18.70
CA ASP A 92 -5.67 5.58 -19.39
C ASP A 92 -5.36 6.98 -19.91
N SER A 93 -4.55 7.75 -19.16
CA SER A 93 -4.10 9.10 -19.56
C SER A 93 -3.10 9.10 -20.71
N LEU A 94 -2.43 7.96 -20.97
CA LEU A 94 -1.42 7.80 -22.02
C LEU A 94 -2.00 7.22 -23.32
N GLN A 95 -3.26 6.78 -23.35
CA GLN A 95 -3.92 6.34 -24.58
C GLN A 95 -4.37 7.56 -25.42
N PRO A 96 -4.03 7.63 -26.73
CA PRO A 96 -4.51 8.72 -27.57
C PRO A 96 -6.04 8.63 -27.72
N LEU A 97 -6.71 9.80 -27.68
CA LEU A 97 -8.13 9.94 -28.04
C LEU A 97 -8.42 9.13 -29.32
N PRO A 98 -9.53 8.38 -29.39
CA PRO A 98 -9.90 7.71 -30.63
C PRO A 98 -9.96 8.75 -31.74
N THR A 99 -9.07 8.63 -32.73
CA THR A 99 -9.11 9.50 -33.90
C THR A 99 -10.46 9.26 -34.55
N ASN A 100 -11.33 10.25 -34.45
CA ASN A 100 -12.61 10.26 -35.12
C ASN A 100 -12.34 10.18 -36.63
N ARG A 101 -12.36 8.97 -37.20
CA ARG A 101 -12.37 8.79 -38.65
C ARG A 101 -13.78 9.08 -39.11
N ASP A 102 -13.96 10.34 -39.46
CA ASP A 102 -14.87 10.91 -40.43
C ASP A 102 -16.06 10.04 -40.87
N SER A 103 -17.23 10.53 -40.50
CA SER A 103 -18.40 10.54 -41.35
C SER A 103 -18.05 11.19 -42.70
N LYS A 104 -18.03 10.41 -43.78
CA LYS A 104 -18.21 10.75 -45.22
C LYS A 104 -17.58 9.58 -45.99
N LYS A 105 -18.31 8.70 -46.67
CA LYS A 105 -19.29 8.96 -47.73
C LYS A 105 -20.02 7.66 -48.06
#